data_AF-A0A1A8NZV1-F1
#
_entry.id   AF-A0A1A8NZV1-F1
#
_cell.length_a   1.000
_cell.length_b   1.000
_cell.length_c   1.000
_cell.angle_alpha   90.00
_cell.angle_beta   90.00
_cell.angle_gamma   90.00
#
_symmetry.space_group_name_H-M   'P 1'
#
loop_
_entity.id
_entity.type
_entity.pdbx_description
1 polymer ?
#
loop_
_entity_poly.entity_id
_entity_poly.type
_entity_poly.pdbx_seq_one_letter_code
_entity_poly.pdbx_strand_id
1 'polypeptide(L)'
;RNISYSDKEFTIKPVGKKSNTFKFISSRLRVNKLILQLCIGNHDLFMRRRQVDSLEIQQLKAQAKKERARKQAEWQRLQREKKLRKEAERARAEMERKLIQLQ
;
A
#
# COMPACT_ATOMS: atom_id res chain seq x y z
N ARG A 1 -27.90 6.22 -1.47
CA ARG A 1 -29.08 6.48 -0.60
C ARG A 1 -28.53 7.00 0.73
N ASN A 2 -29.20 8.03 1.25
CA ASN A 2 -28.60 9.09 2.07
C ASN A 2 -28.15 8.64 3.48
N ILE A 3 -27.17 9.34 4.05
CA ILE A 3 -26.74 9.22 5.44
C ILE A 3 -26.89 10.61 6.08
N SER A 4 -27.55 10.70 7.23
CA SER A 4 -27.80 11.95 7.93
C SER A 4 -27.95 11.74 9.44
N TYR A 5 -27.94 12.81 10.22
CA TYR A 5 -28.24 12.75 11.65
C TYR A 5 -29.08 13.96 12.08
N SER A 6 -29.84 13.79 13.16
CA SER A 6 -30.59 14.85 13.84
C SER A 6 -30.39 14.70 15.35
N ASP A 7 -29.84 15.73 16.00
CA ASP A 7 -29.40 15.67 17.40
C ASP A 7 -28.53 14.42 17.68
N LYS A 8 -29.03 13.48 18.49
CA LYS A 8 -28.33 12.23 18.82
C LYS A 8 -28.68 11.07 17.90
N GLU A 9 -29.76 11.13 17.12
CA GLU A 9 -30.16 10.06 16.21
C GLU A 9 -29.41 10.15 14.87
N PHE A 10 -28.71 9.08 14.51
CA PHE A 10 -28.05 8.90 13.23
C PHE A 10 -28.87 7.94 12.35
N THR A 11 -29.03 8.28 11.08
CA THR A 11 -29.90 7.59 10.12
C THR A 11 -29.12 7.21 8.86
N ILE A 12 -29.17 5.95 8.47
CA ILE A 12 -28.61 5.40 7.24
C ILE A 12 -29.74 4.82 6.41
N LYS A 13 -29.97 5.36 5.21
CA LYS A 13 -30.95 4.85 4.25
C LYS A 13 -30.20 4.01 3.19
N PRO A 14 -30.32 2.67 3.15
CA PRO A 14 -29.57 1.78 2.22
C PRO A 14 -30.22 1.63 0.82
N VAL A 15 -29.50 1.68 -0.30
CA VAL A 15 -30.04 1.89 -1.69
C VAL A 15 -31.38 1.24 -2.07
N GLY A 16 -31.68 0.01 -1.65
CA GLY A 16 -32.93 -0.68 -2.00
C GLY A 16 -34.21 -0.01 -1.47
N LYS A 17 -35.20 0.23 -2.33
CA LYS A 17 -36.49 0.87 -1.94
C LYS A 17 -37.23 0.13 -0.82
N LYS A 18 -37.15 -1.21 -0.81
CA LYS A 18 -37.77 -2.09 0.20
C LYS A 18 -36.90 -2.30 1.45
N SER A 19 -35.65 -1.81 1.44
CA SER A 19 -34.73 -2.01 2.56
C SER A 19 -35.06 -1.03 3.68
N ASN A 20 -35.15 -1.55 4.90
CA ASN A 20 -35.42 -0.76 6.10
C ASN A 20 -34.33 0.27 6.35
N THR A 21 -34.74 1.41 6.92
CA THR A 21 -33.81 2.46 7.34
C THR A 21 -33.12 2.00 8.62
N PHE A 22 -31.79 2.08 8.66
CA PHE A 22 -31.01 1.78 9.85
C PHE A 22 -30.85 3.06 10.66
N LYS A 23 -31.16 2.99 11.96
CA LYS A 23 -31.07 4.12 12.88
C LYS A 23 -30.37 3.70 14.16
N PHE A 24 -29.58 4.59 14.73
CA PHE A 24 -28.96 4.40 16.04
C PHE A 24 -28.80 5.75 16.74
N ILE A 25 -28.63 5.72 18.06
CA ILE A 25 -28.42 6.92 18.88
C ILE A 25 -26.96 6.97 19.32
N SER A 26 -26.32 8.11 19.10
CA SER A 26 -24.96 8.38 19.57
C SER A 26 -24.96 9.18 20.87
N SER A 27 -23.88 9.07 21.64
CA SER A 27 -23.75 9.75 22.93
C SER A 27 -23.67 11.28 22.84
N ARG A 28 -23.07 11.81 21.77
CA ARG A 28 -22.82 13.26 21.57
C ARG A 28 -22.97 13.66 20.11
N LEU A 29 -23.46 14.88 19.86
CA LEU A 29 -23.60 15.46 18.52
C LEU A 29 -22.27 15.49 17.73
N ARG A 30 -21.15 15.79 18.41
CA ARG A 30 -19.81 15.81 17.80
C ARG A 30 -19.42 14.45 17.20
N VAL A 31 -19.88 13.36 17.82
CA VAL A 31 -19.62 11.99 17.32
C VAL A 31 -20.40 11.77 16.02
N ASN A 32 -21.67 12.18 15.96
CA ASN A 32 -22.47 12.10 14.73
C ASN A 32 -21.84 12.90 13.57
N LYS A 33 -21.33 14.11 13.85
CA LYS A 33 -20.60 14.90 12.85
C LYS A 33 -19.37 14.16 12.33
N LEU A 34 -18.59 13.53 13.21
CA LEU A 34 -17.41 12.75 12.84
C LEU A 34 -17.79 11.51 12.00
N ILE A 35 -18.78 10.74 12.43
CA ILE A 35 -19.26 9.56 11.70
C ILE A 35 -19.69 9.97 10.28
N LEU A 36 -20.46 11.05 10.14
CA LEU A 36 -20.91 11.51 8.82
C LEU A 36 -19.74 11.88 7.90
N GLN A 37 -18.75 12.63 8.41
CA GLN A 37 -17.56 13.00 7.63
C GLN A 37 -16.77 11.78 7.17
N LEU A 38 -16.59 10.80 8.06
CA LEU A 38 -15.93 9.53 7.71
C LEU A 38 -16.73 8.75 6.68
N CYS A 39 -18.07 8.70 6.79
CA CYS A 39 -18.92 8.03 5.80
C CYS A 39 -18.81 8.68 4.42
N ILE A 40 -18.82 10.02 4.34
CA ILE A 40 -18.67 10.75 3.08
C ILE A 40 -17.30 10.46 2.45
N GLY A 41 -16.21 10.68 3.20
CA GLY A 41 -14.86 10.46 2.68
C GLY A 41 -14.60 9.01 2.27
N ASN A 42 -15.09 8.03 3.05
CA ASN A 42 -14.97 6.63 2.69
C ASN A 42 -15.83 6.25 1.48
N HIS A 43 -17.04 6.82 1.35
CA HIS A 43 -17.88 6.60 0.20
C HIS A 43 -17.22 7.14 -1.08
N ASP A 44 -16.64 8.34 -1.03
CA ASP A 44 -15.94 8.93 -2.16
C ASP A 44 -14.75 8.07 -2.60
N LEU A 45 -13.93 7.60 -1.64
CA LEU A 45 -12.83 6.68 -1.93
C LEU A 45 -13.31 5.33 -2.48
N PHE A 46 -14.40 4.80 -1.94
CA PHE A 46 -15.02 3.57 -2.44
C PHE A 46 -15.49 3.74 -3.88
N MET A 47 -16.14 4.85 -4.21
CA MET A 47 -16.59 5.15 -5.55
C MET A 47 -15.41 5.34 -6.51
N ARG A 48 -14.38 6.11 -6.13
CA ARG A 48 -13.16 6.30 -6.92
C ARG A 48 -12.46 4.98 -7.26
N ARG A 49 -12.32 4.06 -6.29
CA ARG A 49 -11.69 2.74 -6.51
C ARG A 49 -12.46 1.82 -7.46
N ARG A 50 -13.75 2.08 -7.69
CA ARG A 50 -14.59 1.29 -8.60
C ARG A 50 -14.66 1.88 -10.00
N GLN A 51 -14.10 3.07 -10.20
CA GLN A 51 -13.92 3.66 -11.52
C GLN A 51 -12.56 3.26 -12.07
N VAL A 52 -12.41 3.40 -13.39
CA VAL A 52 -11.10 3.28 -14.03
C VAL A 52 -10.18 4.36 -13.45
N ASP A 53 -8.92 4.00 -13.17
CA ASP A 53 -7.93 4.94 -12.69
C ASP A 53 -7.82 6.13 -13.65
N SER A 54 -7.71 7.35 -13.10
CA SER A 54 -7.37 8.52 -13.90
C SER A 54 -6.01 8.34 -14.57
N LEU A 55 -5.78 9.08 -15.66
CA LEU A 55 -4.51 9.04 -16.38
C LEU A 55 -3.30 9.32 -15.47
N GLU A 56 -3.44 10.26 -14.54
CA GLU A 56 -2.42 10.59 -13.54
C GLU A 56 -2.07 9.39 -12.65
N ILE A 57 -3.07 8.68 -12.11
CA ILE A 57 -2.85 7.50 -11.27
C ILE A 57 -2.21 6.37 -12.09
N GLN A 58 -2.60 6.19 -13.35
CA GLN A 58 -1.99 5.21 -14.25
C GLN A 58 -0.51 5.53 -14.50
N GLN A 59 -0.16 6.80 -14.72
CA GLN A 59 1.22 7.25 -14.90
C GLN A 59 2.05 7.04 -13.62
N LEU A 60 1.52 7.38 -12.46
CA LEU A 60 2.18 7.13 -11.17
C LEU A 60 2.44 5.64 -10.94
N LYS A 61 1.47 4.77 -11.25
CA LYS A 61 1.65 3.31 -11.19
C LYS A 61 2.73 2.81 -12.15
N ALA A 62 2.74 3.31 -13.38
CA ALA A 62 3.76 2.95 -14.37
C ALA A 62 5.16 3.38 -13.92
N GLN A 63 5.30 4.58 -13.36
CA GLN A 63 6.55 5.08 -12.81
C GLN A 63 7.02 4.24 -11.62
N ALA A 64 6.13 3.92 -10.67
CA ALA A 64 6.46 3.07 -9.53
C ALA A 64 6.93 1.67 -9.97
N LYS A 65 6.31 1.10 -11.02
CA LYS A 65 6.73 -0.19 -11.59
C LYS A 65 8.13 -0.11 -12.20
N LYS A 66 8.42 0.93 -12.99
CA LYS A 66 9.75 1.17 -13.58
C LYS A 66 10.83 1.33 -12.51
N GLU A 67 10.56 2.14 -11.50
CA GLU A 67 11.47 2.35 -10.37
C GLU A 67 11.76 1.07 -9.59
N ARG A 68 10.72 0.25 -9.33
CA ARG A 68 10.89 -1.03 -8.65
C ARG A 68 11.75 -2.00 -9.46
N ALA A 69 11.53 -2.09 -10.77
CA ALA A 69 12.32 -2.92 -11.66
C ALA A 69 13.80 -2.46 -11.72
N ARG A 70 14.03 -1.15 -11.81
CA ARG A 70 15.38 -0.57 -11.78
C ARG A 70 16.13 -0.94 -10.50
N LYS A 71 15.50 -0.72 -9.33
CA LYS A 71 16.09 -1.07 -8.03
C LYS A 71 16.38 -2.56 -7.90
N GLN A 72 15.50 -3.42 -8.43
CA GLN A 72 15.71 -4.86 -8.41
C GLN A 72 16.91 -5.28 -9.28
N ALA A 73 17.06 -4.69 -10.47
CA ALA A 73 18.20 -4.97 -11.35
C ALA A 73 19.53 -4.51 -10.74
N GLU A 74 19.56 -3.32 -10.14
CA GLU A 74 20.73 -2.80 -9.41
C GLU A 74 21.09 -3.71 -8.24
N TRP A 75 20.10 -4.12 -7.44
CA TRP A 75 20.32 -5.03 -6.33
C TRP A 75 20.88 -6.38 -6.80
N GLN A 76 20.31 -6.97 -7.85
CA GLN A 76 20.81 -8.23 -8.42
C GLN A 76 22.23 -8.11 -8.98
N ARG A 77 22.58 -6.98 -9.60
CA ARG A 77 23.95 -6.71 -10.06
C ARG A 77 24.91 -6.66 -8.89
N LEU A 78 24.57 -5.91 -7.84
CA LEU A 78 25.38 -5.78 -6.64
C LEU A 78 25.58 -7.12 -5.92
N GLN A 79 24.52 -7.95 -5.81
CA GLN A 79 24.64 -9.28 -5.19
C GLN A 79 25.56 -10.20 -5.97
N ARG A 80 25.50 -10.18 -7.31
CA ARG A 80 26.42 -10.96 -8.16
C ARG A 80 27.87 -10.51 -7.97
N GLU A 81 28.12 -9.21 -7.98
CA GLU A 81 29.46 -8.66 -7.78
C GLU A 81 30.02 -9.02 -6.39
N LYS A 82 29.20 -8.91 -5.34
CA LYS A 82 29.57 -9.33 -3.97
C LYS A 82 29.89 -10.82 -3.91
N LYS A 83 29.11 -11.68 -4.58
CA LYS A 83 29.36 -13.12 -4.61
C LYS A 83 30.70 -13.45 -5.30
N LEU A 84 30.93 -12.89 -6.49
CA LEU A 84 32.17 -13.10 -7.24
C LEU A 84 33.39 -12.62 -6.46
N ARG A 85 33.30 -11.45 -5.80
CA ARG A 85 34.37 -10.93 -4.95
C ARG A 85 34.69 -11.87 -3.79
N LYS A 86 33.67 -12.38 -3.11
CA LYS A 86 33.83 -13.32 -1.99
C LYS A 86 34.47 -14.64 -2.44
N GLU A 87 34.12 -15.14 -3.62
CA GLU A 87 34.73 -16.34 -4.20
C GLU A 87 36.20 -16.10 -4.57
N ALA A 88 36.52 -14.96 -5.18
CA ALA A 88 37.90 -14.59 -5.49
C ALA A 88 38.77 -14.41 -4.23
N GLU A 89 38.24 -13.79 -3.17
CA GLU A 89 38.93 -13.64 -1.88
C GLU A 89 39.20 -15.01 -1.23
N ARG A 90 38.24 -15.94 -1.29
CA ARG A 90 38.43 -17.32 -0.81
C ARG A 90 39.50 -18.08 -1.60
N ALA A 91 39.47 -18.00 -2.93
CA ALA A 91 40.46 -18.65 -3.78
C ALA A 91 41.88 -18.11 -3.53
N ARG A 92 42.02 -16.79 -3.35
CA ARG A 92 43.30 -16.17 -2.96
C ARG A 92 43.82 -16.69 -1.62
N ALA A 93 42.97 -16.70 -0.59
CA ALA A 93 43.34 -17.18 0.73
C ALA A 93 43.72 -18.68 0.72
N GLU A 94 43.08 -19.50 -0.12
CA GLU A 94 43.44 -20.91 -0.28
C GLU A 94 44.80 -21.08 -0.97
N MET A 95 45.08 -20.31 -2.03
CA MET A 95 46.39 -20.32 -2.69
C MET A 95 47.52 -19.86 -1.76
N GLU A 96 47.28 -18.81 -0.97
CA GLU A 96 48.24 -18.30 0.02
C GLU A 96 48.57 -19.35 1.09
N ARG A 97 47.56 -20.07 1.59
CA ARG A 97 47.77 -21.18 2.53
C ARG A 97 48.60 -22.32 1.93
N LYS A 98 48.34 -22.68 0.66
CA LYS A 98 49.11 -23.73 -0.04
C LYS A 98 50.56 -23.30 -0.27
N LEU A 99 50.80 -22.02 -0.58
CA LEU A 99 52.15 -21.47 -0.74
C LEU A 99 52.95 -21.59 0.56
N ILE A 100 52.35 -21.23 1.70
CA ILE A 100 52.98 -21.32 3.02
C ILE A 100 53.32 -22.77 3.38
N GLN A 101 52.48 -23.75 3.00
CA GLN A 101 52.75 -25.18 3.28
C GLN A 101 53.91 -25.76 2.45
N LEU A 102 54.29 -25.12 1.35
CA LEU A 102 55.38 -25.56 0.46
C LEU A 102 56.72 -24.87 0.75
N GLN A 103 56.75 -23.92 1.68
CA GLN A 103 57.96 -23.25 2.19
C GLN A 103 58.40 -23.88 3.51
#